data_AF-A0A315AMP7-F1
#
_entry.id   AF-A0A315AMP7-F1
#
_cell.length_a   1.000
_cell.length_b   1.000
_cell.length_c   1.000
_cell.angle_alpha   90.00
_cell.angle_beta   90.00
_cell.angle_gamma   90.00
#
_symmetry.space_group_name_H-M   'P 1'
#
loop_
_entity.id
_entity.type
_entity.pdbx_description
1 polymer ?
#
loop_
_entity_poly.entity_id
_entity_poly.type
_entity_poly.pdbx_seq_one_letter_code
_entity_poly.pdbx_strand_id
1 'polypeptide(L)'
;MTDFNDDTALSRSGKTSPDGKLTARLDVPVSDVLNEALIGLAVIQGVSKAEFARGILERVIFGELNMMRRIARTGPSSPSEESGTR
;
A
#
# COMPACT_ATOMS: atom_id res chain seq x y z
N MET A 1 38.69 19.97 -4.09
CA MET A 1 37.55 20.29 -3.20
C MET A 1 36.53 19.20 -3.48
N THR A 2 36.30 18.34 -2.50
CA THR A 2 35.77 16.97 -2.62
C THR A 2 34.34 16.91 -3.17
N ASP A 3 34.15 16.09 -4.21
CA ASP A 3 32.85 15.61 -4.70
C ASP A 3 32.11 14.86 -3.60
N PHE A 4 31.00 15.42 -3.12
CA PHE A 4 30.03 14.70 -2.30
C PHE A 4 29.10 13.90 -3.21
N ASN A 5 29.64 12.90 -3.89
CA ASN A 5 28.82 11.83 -4.44
C ASN A 5 28.38 10.95 -3.26
N ASP A 6 27.34 11.39 -2.56
CA ASP A 6 26.64 10.55 -1.60
C ASP A 6 25.92 9.47 -2.42
N ASP A 7 26.66 8.40 -2.70
CA ASP A 7 26.15 7.07 -3.03
C ASP A 7 25.29 6.58 -1.86
N THR A 8 24.16 7.28 -1.62
CA THR A 8 22.98 6.68 -1.03
C THR A 8 22.66 5.55 -1.96
N ALA A 9 23.15 4.37 -1.59
CA ALA A 9 22.91 3.12 -2.28
C ALA A 9 21.40 3.00 -2.43
N LEU A 10 20.91 3.45 -3.58
CA LEU A 10 19.58 3.20 -4.08
C LEU A 10 19.56 1.68 -4.22
N SER A 11 19.16 1.01 -3.13
CA SER A 11 18.72 -0.38 -3.16
C SER A 11 17.75 -0.45 -4.31
N ARG A 12 18.25 -1.11 -5.35
CA ARG A 12 17.97 -0.84 -6.76
C ARG A 12 16.48 -0.89 -7.04
N SER A 13 15.97 0.19 -7.63
CA SER A 13 14.72 0.17 -8.38
C SER A 13 14.90 -0.76 -9.59
N GLY A 14 14.02 -1.75 -9.74
CA GLY A 14 13.99 -2.61 -10.93
C GLY A 14 13.39 -3.99 -10.68
N LYS A 15 12.08 -4.09 -10.88
CA LYS A 15 11.25 -5.31 -10.97
C LYS A 15 10.93 -6.00 -9.62
N THR A 16 9.63 -6.01 -9.29
CA THR A 16 9.02 -6.92 -8.31
C THR A 16 9.37 -8.36 -8.68
N SER A 17 10.27 -8.98 -7.93
CA SER A 17 10.61 -10.39 -8.13
C SER A 17 9.46 -11.28 -7.62
N PRO A 18 9.25 -12.46 -8.21
CA PRO A 18 8.28 -13.44 -7.74
C PRO A 18 8.59 -14.00 -6.33
N ASP A 19 9.68 -13.58 -5.68
CA ASP A 19 10.11 -14.06 -4.36
C ASP A 19 9.50 -13.25 -3.19
N GLY A 20 8.47 -12.42 -3.43
CA GLY A 20 7.84 -11.59 -2.39
C GLY A 20 8.66 -10.37 -1.96
N LYS A 21 9.69 -10.00 -2.71
CA LYS A 21 10.50 -8.82 -2.43
C LYS A 21 9.73 -7.54 -2.78
N LEU A 22 9.53 -6.68 -1.79
CA LEU A 22 8.83 -5.40 -1.91
C LEU A 22 9.76 -4.35 -2.53
N THR A 23 9.67 -4.19 -3.84
CA THR A 23 10.56 -3.34 -4.64
C THR A 23 9.93 -2.03 -5.11
N ALA A 24 8.60 -1.94 -5.11
CA ALA A 24 7.90 -0.71 -5.41
C ALA A 24 8.09 0.30 -4.27
N ARG A 25 8.34 1.57 -4.62
CA ARG A 25 8.56 2.66 -3.66
C ARG A 25 7.42 3.66 -3.73
N LEU A 26 6.99 4.12 -2.55
CA LEU A 26 6.04 5.21 -2.40
C LEU A 26 6.76 6.35 -1.68
N ASP A 27 6.93 7.48 -2.36
CA ASP A 27 7.54 8.68 -1.79
C ASP A 27 6.43 9.65 -1.38
N VAL A 28 6.25 9.84 -0.06
CA VAL A 28 5.17 10.65 0.50
C VAL A 28 5.76 11.63 1.50
N PRO A 29 5.77 12.94 1.20
CA PRO A 29 6.14 13.93 2.20
C PRO A 29 5.10 13.90 3.33
N VAL A 30 5.59 13.88 4.57
CA VAL A 30 4.79 13.88 5.79
C VAL A 30 5.31 14.95 6.73
N SER A 31 4.48 15.41 7.67
CA SER A 31 4.96 16.30 8.73
C SER A 31 5.93 15.57 9.67
N ASP A 32 6.83 16.32 10.30
CA ASP A 32 7.80 15.77 11.26
C ASP A 32 7.09 15.04 12.40
N VAL A 33 6.02 15.63 12.94
CA VAL A 33 5.19 15.06 14.00
C VAL A 33 4.64 13.68 13.61
N LEU A 34 4.18 13.51 12.36
CA LEU A 34 3.67 12.22 11.90
C LEU A 34 4.80 11.20 11.72
N ASN A 35 5.95 11.63 11.20
CA ASN A 35 7.11 10.75 11.05
C ASN A 35 7.63 10.26 12.42
N GLU A 36 7.69 11.13 13.44
CA GLU A 36 8.06 10.76 14.80
C GLU A 36 7.07 9.79 15.43
N ALA A 37 5.77 10.07 15.33
CA ALA A 37 4.73 9.17 15.85
C ALA A 37 4.80 7.77 15.19
N LEU A 38 5.05 7.73 13.88
CA LEU A 38 5.18 6.49 13.13
C LEU A 38 6.42 5.68 13.58
N ILE A 39 7.55 6.36 13.83
CA ILE A 39 8.74 5.72 14.41
C ILE A 39 8.43 5.15 15.80
N GLY A 40 7.79 5.94 16.67
CA GLY A 40 7.45 5.51 18.03
C GLY A 40 6.58 4.25 18.04
N LEU A 41 5.55 4.20 17.19
CA LEU A 41 4.68 3.03 17.08
C LEU A 41 5.40 1.80 16.51
N ALA A 42 6.27 1.99 15.52
CA ALA A 42 7.08 0.90 14.97
C ALA A 42 8.00 0.28 16.04
N VAL A 43 8.62 1.13 16.89
CA VAL A 43 9.45 0.68 18.02
C VAL A 43 8.63 -0.11 19.04
N ILE A 44 7.44 0.37 19.41
CA ILE A 44 6.55 -0.35 20.35
C ILE A 44 6.18 -1.74 19.83
N GLN A 45 5.99 -1.89 18.52
CA GLN A 45 5.67 -3.17 17.90
C GLN A 45 6.89 -4.03 17.56
N GLY A 46 8.11 -3.51 17.76
CA GLY A 46 9.34 -4.25 17.48
C GLY A 46 9.61 -4.51 15.99
N VAL A 47 9.10 -3.64 15.10
CA VAL A 47 9.25 -3.75 13.64
C VAL A 47 9.93 -2.52 13.05
N SER A 48 10.38 -2.62 11.80
CA SER A 48 10.95 -1.46 11.12
C SER A 48 9.88 -0.40 10.78
N LYS A 49 10.29 0.87 10.69
CA LYS A 49 9.43 1.99 10.27
C LYS A 49 8.65 1.68 8.98
N ALA A 50 9.37 1.15 7.98
CA ALA A 50 8.81 0.83 6.67
C ALA A 50 7.82 -0.34 6.72
N GLU A 51 8.08 -1.34 7.57
CA GLU A 51 7.18 -2.48 7.77
C GLU A 51 5.89 -2.06 8.49
N PHE A 52 6.02 -1.25 9.54
CA PHE A 52 4.87 -0.69 10.24
C PHE A 52 3.99 0.16 9.30
N ALA A 53 4.59 1.11 8.57
CA ALA A 53 3.88 1.94 7.60
C ALA A 53 3.14 1.10 6.55
N ARG A 54 3.82 0.09 6.01
CA ARG A 54 3.23 -0.84 5.05
C ARG A 54 2.05 -1.60 5.63
N GLY A 55 2.17 -2.14 6.85
CA GLY A 55 1.07 -2.86 7.49
C GLY A 55 -0.18 -2.00 7.70
N ILE A 56 0.00 -0.72 8.03
CA ILE A 56 -1.11 0.24 8.10
C ILE A 56 -1.73 0.48 6.70
N LEU A 57 -0.90 0.73 5.69
CA LEU A 57 -1.35 0.96 4.31
C LEU A 57 -2.10 -0.26 3.75
N GLU A 58 -1.56 -1.47 3.92
CA GLU A 58 -2.18 -2.71 3.46
C GLU A 58 -3.54 -2.93 4.14
N ARG A 59 -3.61 -2.73 5.45
CA ARG A 59 -4.86 -2.86 6.21
C ARG A 59 -5.94 -1.91 5.68
N VAL A 60 -5.59 -0.65 5.44
CA VAL A 60 -6.53 0.35 4.93
C VAL A 60 -6.92 0.04 3.49
N ILE A 61 -5.95 -0.08 2.58
CA ILE A 61 -6.23 -0.24 1.15
C ILE A 61 -6.98 -1.55 0.87
N PHE A 62 -6.52 -2.68 1.40
CA PHE A 62 -7.22 -3.95 1.16
C PHE A 62 -8.54 -4.04 1.94
N GLY A 63 -8.67 -3.36 3.09
CA GLY A 63 -9.94 -3.19 3.77
C GLY A 63 -10.97 -2.48 2.90
N GLU A 64 -10.62 -1.30 2.37
CA GLU A 64 -11.46 -0.48 1.51
C GLU A 64 -11.82 -1.20 0.20
N LEU A 65 -10.84 -1.80 -0.48
CA LEU A 65 -11.08 -2.54 -1.72
C LEU A 65 -12.03 -3.74 -1.51
N ASN A 66 -11.93 -4.41 -0.36
CA ASN A 66 -12.84 -5.51 -0.03
C ASN A 66 -14.27 -5.00 0.21
N MET A 67 -14.43 -3.85 0.87
CA MET A 67 -15.72 -3.20 1.07
C MET A 67 -16.34 -2.77 -0.27
N MET A 68 -15.56 -2.15 -1.15
CA MET A 68 -16.01 -1.75 -2.49
C MET A 68 -16.49 -2.95 -3.32
N ARG A 69 -15.74 -4.06 -3.31
CA ARG A 69 -16.18 -5.30 -4.01
C ARG A 69 -17.47 -5.86 -3.42
N ARG A 70 -17.68 -5.75 -2.11
CA ARG A 70 -18.93 -6.21 -1.47
C ARG A 70 -20.11 -5.38 -1.94
N ILE A 71 -19.98 -4.06 -1.92
CA ILE A 71 -21.04 -3.15 -2.39
C ILE A 71 -21.32 -3.40 -3.88
N ALA A 72 -20.29 -3.54 -4.71
CA ALA A 72 -20.44 -3.81 -6.14
C ALA A 72 -21.18 -5.14 -6.42
N ARG A 73 -20.95 -6.17 -5.60
CA ARG A 73 -21.67 -7.47 -5.72
C ARG A 73 -23.10 -7.46 -5.19
N THR A 74 -23.46 -6.48 -4.35
CA THR A 74 -24.81 -6.28 -3.83
C THR A 74 -25.59 -5.21 -4.61
N GLY A 75 -24.98 -4.62 -5.65
CA GLY A 75 -25.71 -3.84 -6.64
C GLY A 75 -26.80 -4.70 -7.32
N PRO A 76 -27.89 -4.08 -7.82
CA PRO A 76 -29.02 -4.83 -8.36
C PRO A 76 -28.51 -5.80 -9.41
N SER A 77 -28.76 -7.10 -9.20
CA SER A 77 -28.65 -8.11 -10.24
C SER A 77 -29.42 -7.56 -11.45
N SER A 78 -28.73 -7.34 -12.55
CA SER A 78 -29.32 -6.94 -13.82
C SER A 78 -30.61 -7.73 -14.04
N PRO A 79 -31.76 -7.08 -14.28
CA PRO A 79 -33.00 -7.80 -14.50
C PRO A 79 -32.75 -8.76 -15.66
N SER A 80 -32.91 -10.06 -15.39
CA SER A 80 -32.96 -11.08 -16.43
C SER A 80 -34.02 -10.65 -17.42
N GLU A 81 -33.61 -10.32 -18.64
CA GLU A 81 -34.53 -10.01 -19.73
C GLU A 81 -35.48 -11.20 -19.87
N GLU A 82 -36.72 -10.99 -19.43
CA GLU A 82 -37.85 -11.87 -19.70
C GLU A 82 -38.09 -11.79 -21.21
N SER A 83 -37.42 -12.68 -21.95
CA SER A 83 -37.66 -12.88 -23.38
C SER A 83 -39.01 -13.57 -23.54
N GLY A 84 -40.06 -12.76 -23.46
CA GLY A 84 -41.36 -13.11 -24.00
C GLY A 84 -41.24 -13.25 -25.52
N THR A 85 -41.21 -14.49 -25.99
CA THR A 85 -41.59 -14.78 -27.39
C THR A 85 -42.55 -15.96 -27.40
N ARG A 86 -43.81 -15.61 -27.70
CA ARG A 86 -44.91 -16.37 -28.32
C ARG A 86 -44.79 -17.88 -28.43
#